data_AF-A0A662UP07-F1
#
_entry.id   AF-A0A662UP07-F1
#
_cell.length_a   1.000
_cell.length_b   1.000
_cell.length_c   1.000
_cell.angle_alpha   90.00
_cell.angle_beta   90.00
_cell.angle_gamma   90.00
#
_symmetry.space_group_name_H-M   'P 1'
#
loop_
_entity.id
_entity.type
_entity.pdbx_description
1 polymer ?
#
loop_
_entity_poly.entity_id
_entity_poly.type
_entity_poly.pdbx_seq_one_letter_code
_entity_poly.pdbx_strand_id
1 'polypeptide(L)'
;MYRELLRQGFRRKTSSTEYLLRVIDELSKSIHDRGGFIKKYIEVSRKVLEERPTNAGSINVLRKIGLKLLSSDFDSVKELLDKAREDAGRACQEAARIATHRVSDGDTLMTMSDGICLRSFFKFLADSRTRFSVYVLESRPGMEGVSLAEYLESLGVETYLVVDSAARFFMKNINK
;
A
#
# COMPACT_ATOMS: atom_id res chain seq x y z
N MET A 1 -7.00 -20.18 -10.68
CA MET A 1 -7.12 -18.93 -11.46
C MET A 1 -5.89 -18.04 -11.36
N TYR A 2 -5.45 -17.61 -10.18
CA TYR A 2 -4.31 -16.69 -10.04
C TYR A 2 -3.00 -17.15 -10.73
N ARG A 3 -2.63 -18.43 -10.57
CA ARG A 3 -1.47 -19.02 -11.26
C ARG A 3 -1.54 -18.93 -12.79
N GLU A 4 -2.74 -19.01 -13.35
CA GLU A 4 -2.96 -18.90 -14.79
C GLU A 4 -2.78 -17.45 -15.25
N LEU A 5 -3.26 -16.47 -14.47
CA LEU A 5 -3.02 -15.05 -14.75
C LEU A 5 -1.52 -14.72 -14.76
N LEU A 6 -0.74 -15.27 -13.81
CA LEU A 6 0.71 -15.08 -13.78
C LEU A 6 1.39 -15.59 -15.05
N ARG A 7 0.93 -16.73 -15.60
CA ARG A 7 1.41 -17.29 -16.87
C ARG A 7 1.06 -16.40 -18.06
N GLN A 8 -0.10 -15.75 -18.02
CA GLN A 8 -0.56 -14.80 -19.04
C GLN A 8 0.04 -13.40 -18.89
N GLY A 9 1.05 -13.22 -18.02
CA GLY A 9 1.79 -11.97 -17.89
C GLY A 9 1.22 -11.00 -16.85
N PHE A 10 0.22 -11.40 -16.05
CA PHE A 10 -0.17 -10.62 -14.89
C PHE A 10 1.02 -10.43 -13.94
N ARG A 11 1.19 -9.20 -13.46
CA ARG A 11 2.22 -8.84 -12.49
C ARG A 11 1.58 -7.99 -11.40
N ARG A 12 1.76 -8.42 -10.15
CA ARG A 12 1.30 -7.66 -8.99
C ARG A 12 1.98 -6.29 -8.99
N LYS A 13 1.17 -5.24 -8.92
CA LYS A 13 1.66 -3.88 -8.81
C LYS A 13 2.09 -3.59 -7.36
N THR A 14 3.11 -2.75 -7.25
CA THR A 14 3.56 -2.24 -5.94
C THR A 14 2.55 -1.21 -5.45
N SER A 15 2.02 -1.37 -4.25
CA SER A 15 1.10 -0.40 -3.63
C SER A 15 1.79 0.95 -3.38
N SER A 16 1.00 1.99 -3.11
CA SER A 16 1.53 3.34 -2.89
C SER A 16 2.52 3.42 -1.71
N THR A 17 2.21 2.73 -0.61
CA THR A 17 3.07 2.67 0.58
C THR A 17 4.34 1.85 0.33
N GLU A 18 4.24 0.70 -0.35
CA GLU A 18 5.43 -0.08 -0.74
C GLU A 18 6.37 0.74 -1.63
N TYR A 19 5.80 1.53 -2.54
CA TYR A 19 6.59 2.39 -3.43
C TYR A 19 7.27 3.53 -2.67
N LEU A 20 6.55 4.17 -1.73
CA LEU A 20 7.14 5.16 -0.84
C LEU A 20 8.33 4.59 -0.06
N LEU A 21 8.16 3.39 0.54
CA LEU A 21 9.24 2.73 1.27
C LEU A 21 10.45 2.46 0.37
N ARG A 22 10.24 2.03 -0.89
CA ARG A 22 11.33 1.86 -1.87
C ARG A 22 12.02 3.18 -2.21
N VAL A 23 11.28 4.27 -2.35
CA VAL A 23 11.84 5.61 -2.60
C VAL A 23 12.72 6.05 -1.43
N ILE A 24 12.25 5.85 -0.19
CA ILE A 24 13.03 6.15 1.02
C ILE A 24 14.29 5.27 1.06
N ASP A 25 14.16 3.97 0.85
CA ASP A 25 15.29 3.03 0.83
C ASP A 25 16.36 3.43 -0.20
N GLU A 26 15.93 3.85 -1.39
CA GLU A 26 16.83 4.26 -2.46
C GLU A 26 17.58 5.55 -2.13
N LEU A 27 16.93 6.52 -1.49
CA LEU A 27 17.56 7.78 -1.06
C LEU A 27 18.52 7.55 0.11
N SER A 28 18.16 6.68 1.06
CA SER A 28 18.97 6.40 2.25
C SER A 28 20.33 5.78 1.90
N LYS A 29 20.47 5.11 0.74
CA LYS A 29 21.77 4.55 0.29
C LYS A 29 22.87 5.60 0.16
N SER A 30 22.53 6.83 -0.19
CA SER A 30 23.50 7.91 -0.43
C SER A 30 23.57 8.94 0.71
N ILE A 31 22.89 8.70 1.85
CA ILE A 31 22.73 9.70 2.91
C ILE A 31 24.05 10.14 3.59
N HIS A 32 25.09 9.32 3.48
CA HIS A 32 26.40 9.57 4.10
C HIS A 32 27.29 10.56 3.30
N ASP A 33 26.94 10.83 2.04
CA ASP A 33 27.67 11.77 1.17
C ASP A 33 26.69 12.83 0.64
N ARG A 34 26.86 14.08 1.08
CA ARG A 34 25.99 15.19 0.67
C ARG A 34 25.96 15.37 -0.85
N GLY A 35 27.11 15.27 -1.53
CA GLY A 35 27.20 15.46 -2.97
C GLY A 35 26.48 14.36 -3.74
N GLY A 36 26.76 13.10 -3.37
CA GLY A 36 26.09 11.92 -3.89
C GLY A 36 24.60 11.89 -3.59
N PHE A 37 24.18 12.31 -2.40
CA PHE A 37 22.78 12.39 -2.02
C PHE A 37 22.01 13.36 -2.90
N ILE A 38 22.53 14.57 -3.14
CA ILE A 38 21.85 15.56 -3.98
C ILE A 38 21.66 15.03 -5.41
N LYS A 39 22.69 14.39 -5.98
CA LYS A 39 22.58 13.74 -7.30
C LYS A 39 21.49 12.67 -7.29
N LYS A 40 21.49 11.81 -6.27
CA LYS A 40 20.51 10.74 -6.14
C LYS A 40 19.09 11.26 -5.92
N TYR A 41 18.93 12.32 -5.14
CA TYR A 41 17.67 13.00 -4.91
C TYR A 41 17.07 13.52 -6.21
N ILE A 42 17.86 14.18 -7.07
CA ILE A 42 17.39 14.68 -8.37
C ILE A 42 16.96 13.51 -9.28
N GLU A 43 17.77 12.44 -9.35
CA GLU A 43 17.46 11.24 -10.12
C GLU A 43 16.14 10.59 -9.67
N VAL A 44 16.01 10.31 -8.37
CA VAL A 44 14.83 9.67 -7.79
C VAL A 44 13.61 10.58 -7.92
N SER A 45 13.77 11.89 -7.74
CA SER A 45 12.66 12.85 -7.88
C SER A 45 12.11 12.84 -9.31
N ARG A 46 12.99 12.88 -10.31
CA ARG A 46 12.59 12.78 -11.73
C ARG A 46 11.84 11.47 -11.99
N LYS A 47 12.41 10.34 -11.55
CA LYS A 47 11.81 9.02 -11.72
C LYS A 47 10.41 8.93 -11.08
N VAL A 48 10.24 9.46 -9.86
CA VAL A 48 8.94 9.48 -9.19
C VAL A 48 7.92 10.32 -9.95
N LEU A 49 8.30 11.49 -10.45
CA LEU A 49 7.42 12.37 -11.22
C LEU A 49 7.04 11.78 -12.59
N GLU A 50 7.92 11.01 -13.21
CA GLU A 50 7.66 10.34 -14.48
C GLU A 50 6.82 9.06 -14.31
N GLU A 51 7.20 8.19 -13.38
CA GLU A 51 6.58 6.87 -13.23
C GLU A 51 5.29 6.92 -12.40
N ARG A 52 5.26 7.75 -11.33
CA ARG A 52 4.17 7.79 -10.34
C ARG A 52 3.87 9.21 -9.83
N PRO A 53 3.49 10.15 -10.72
CA PRO A 53 3.18 11.54 -10.34
C PRO A 53 1.98 11.69 -9.40
N THR A 54 1.19 10.63 -9.19
CA THR A 54 0.04 10.64 -8.27
C THR A 54 0.34 9.98 -6.92
N ASN A 55 1.56 9.50 -6.67
CA ASN A 55 1.94 8.97 -5.37
C ASN A 55 2.24 10.11 -4.37
N ALA A 56 1.18 10.58 -3.71
CA ALA A 56 1.25 11.72 -2.78
C ALA A 56 2.26 11.51 -1.64
N GLY A 57 2.38 10.28 -1.12
CA GLY A 57 3.35 9.98 -0.05
C GLY A 57 4.80 10.24 -0.49
N SER A 58 5.17 9.76 -1.68
CA SER A 58 6.50 9.95 -2.25
C SER A 58 6.77 11.43 -2.54
N ILE A 59 5.81 12.11 -3.16
CA ILE A 59 5.91 13.55 -3.46
C ILE A 59 6.07 14.37 -2.17
N ASN A 60 5.32 14.04 -1.11
CA ASN A 60 5.42 14.73 0.16
C ASN A 60 6.80 14.55 0.82
N VAL A 61 7.36 13.34 0.79
CA VAL A 61 8.72 13.10 1.30
C VAL A 61 9.75 13.86 0.47
N LEU A 62 9.70 13.76 -0.86
CA LEU A 62 10.63 14.48 -1.74
C LEU A 62 10.55 15.99 -1.56
N ARG A 63 9.36 16.55 -1.37
CA ARG A 63 9.15 17.97 -1.07
C ARG A 63 9.79 18.37 0.25
N LYS A 64 9.58 17.59 1.32
CA LYS A 64 10.17 17.88 2.64
C LYS A 64 11.70 17.83 2.59
N ILE A 65 12.27 16.85 1.88
CA ILE A 65 13.72 16.76 1.65
C ILE A 65 14.22 17.99 0.87
N GLY A 66 13.54 18.35 -0.22
CA GLY A 66 13.90 19.52 -1.02
C GLY A 66 13.94 20.81 -0.20
N LEU A 67 12.98 21.02 0.69
CA LEU A 67 12.98 22.16 1.61
C LEU A 67 14.20 22.17 2.54
N LYS A 68 14.59 21.01 3.09
CA LYS A 68 15.77 20.86 3.95
C LYS A 68 17.08 21.14 3.19
N LEU A 69 17.17 20.67 1.94
CA LEU A 69 18.33 20.94 1.08
C LEU A 69 18.44 22.43 0.74
N LEU A 70 17.31 23.10 0.44
CA LEU A 70 17.27 24.55 0.17
C LEU A 70 17.67 25.38 1.38
N SER A 71 17.30 24.96 2.60
CA SER A 71 17.72 25.62 3.85
C SER A 71 19.13 25.22 4.31
N SER A 72 19.91 24.50 3.50
CA SER A 72 21.24 23.98 3.84
C SER A 72 21.29 23.09 5.09
N ASP A 73 20.15 22.51 5.48
CA ASP A 73 19.98 21.64 6.65
C ASP A 73 20.04 20.17 6.19
N PHE A 74 21.24 19.73 5.78
CA PHE A 74 21.45 18.36 5.31
C PHE A 74 21.41 17.33 6.45
N ASP A 75 21.89 17.70 7.64
CA ASP A 75 22.05 16.79 8.76
C ASP A 75 20.69 16.23 9.25
N SER A 76 19.61 17.01 9.13
CA SER A 76 18.25 16.55 9.49
C SER A 76 17.58 15.67 8.43
N VAL A 77 18.16 15.53 7.22
CA VAL A 77 17.56 14.72 6.15
C VAL A 77 17.49 13.25 6.52
N LYS A 78 18.50 12.73 7.24
CA LYS A 78 18.51 11.35 7.72
C LYS A 78 17.35 11.10 8.69
N GLU A 79 17.20 11.95 9.70
CA GLU A 79 16.10 11.85 10.67
C GLU A 79 14.73 11.93 9.98
N LEU A 80 14.59 12.80 8.99
CA LEU A 80 13.37 12.90 8.19
C LEU A 80 13.06 11.59 7.45
N LEU A 81 14.04 10.98 6.80
CA LEU A 81 13.89 9.70 6.09
C LEU A 81 13.52 8.56 7.05
N ASP A 82 14.25 8.46 8.17
CA ASP A 82 14.01 7.44 9.19
C ASP A 82 12.60 7.57 9.79
N LYS A 83 12.20 8.78 10.15
CA LYS A 83 10.85 9.07 10.64
C LYS A 83 9.78 8.77 9.59
N ALA A 84 9.99 9.17 8.33
CA ALA A 84 9.03 8.90 7.26
C ALA A 84 8.84 7.40 7.03
N ARG A 85 9.91 6.60 7.12
CA ARG A 85 9.84 5.14 7.04
C ARG A 85 9.04 4.56 8.20
N GLU A 86 9.36 4.99 9.42
CA GLU A 86 8.71 4.52 10.64
C GLU A 86 7.21 4.85 10.63
N ASP A 87 6.86 6.08 10.25
CA ASP A 87 5.48 6.55 10.15
C ASP A 87 4.70 5.77 9.09
N ALA A 88 5.27 5.56 7.89
CA ALA A 88 4.61 4.82 6.82
C ALA A 88 4.29 3.36 7.21
N GLY A 89 5.21 2.71 7.93
CA GLY A 89 5.01 1.34 8.41
C GLY A 89 4.02 1.25 9.57
N ARG A 90 4.26 2.02 10.64
CA ARG A 90 3.45 1.97 11.87
C ARG A 90 2.03 2.47 11.65
N ALA A 91 1.85 3.55 10.89
CA ALA A 91 0.52 4.11 10.69
C ALA A 91 -0.43 3.11 10.00
N CYS A 92 0.08 2.33 9.03
CA CYS A 92 -0.71 1.28 8.39
C CYS A 92 -1.12 0.20 9.40
N GLN A 93 -0.18 -0.29 10.21
CA GLN A 93 -0.47 -1.36 11.18
C GLN A 93 -1.45 -0.89 12.25
N GLU A 94 -1.28 0.32 12.77
CA GLU A 94 -2.13 0.84 13.83
C GLU A 94 -3.54 1.16 13.31
N ALA A 95 -3.66 1.80 12.14
CA ALA A 95 -4.95 2.03 11.50
C ALA A 95 -5.67 0.71 11.20
N ALA A 96 -4.95 -0.29 10.70
CA ALA A 96 -5.48 -1.64 10.45
C ALA A 96 -6.00 -2.28 11.74
N ARG A 97 -5.22 -2.23 12.83
CA ARG A 97 -5.59 -2.79 14.14
C ARG A 97 -6.83 -2.09 14.71
N ILE A 98 -6.91 -0.76 14.62
CA ILE A 98 -8.08 0.00 15.10
C ILE A 98 -9.33 -0.34 14.27
N ALA A 99 -9.17 -0.51 12.95
CA ALA A 99 -10.27 -0.81 12.05
C ALA A 99 -10.91 -2.18 12.34
N THR A 100 -10.16 -3.16 12.87
CA THR A 100 -10.72 -4.49 13.17
C THR A 100 -11.86 -4.44 14.18
N HIS A 101 -11.82 -3.48 15.12
CA HIS A 101 -12.89 -3.27 16.10
C HIS A 101 -14.21 -2.81 15.50
N ARG A 102 -14.24 -2.44 14.20
CA ARG A 102 -15.47 -2.11 13.49
C ARG A 102 -16.14 -3.33 12.87
N VAL A 103 -15.46 -4.47 12.79
CA VAL A 103 -16.02 -5.70 12.22
C VAL A 103 -16.62 -6.55 13.33
N SER A 104 -17.87 -6.94 13.13
CA SER A 104 -18.63 -7.82 14.00
C SER A 104 -18.55 -9.26 13.49
N ASP A 105 -18.72 -10.23 14.39
CA ASP A 105 -18.79 -11.64 14.00
C ASP A 105 -19.99 -11.88 13.07
N GLY A 106 -19.72 -12.52 11.93
CA GLY A 106 -20.69 -12.79 10.87
C GLY A 106 -20.82 -11.69 9.80
N ASP A 107 -20.05 -10.60 9.89
CA ASP A 107 -20.09 -9.52 8.90
C ASP A 107 -19.65 -10.01 7.51
N THR A 108 -20.32 -9.48 6.49
CA THR A 108 -19.90 -9.55 5.09
C THR A 108 -19.30 -8.21 4.69
N LEU A 109 -18.02 -8.23 4.31
CA LEU A 109 -17.24 -7.05 3.95
C LEU A 109 -17.13 -6.91 2.44
N MET A 110 -17.05 -5.68 1.92
CA MET A 110 -16.65 -5.41 0.53
C MET A 110 -15.39 -4.56 0.48
N THR A 111 -14.46 -4.90 -0.41
CA THR A 111 -13.25 -4.12 -0.61
C THR A 111 -12.84 -4.11 -2.08
N MET A 112 -11.94 -3.19 -2.43
CA MET A 112 -11.36 -3.03 -3.75
C MET A 112 -9.87 -2.79 -3.62
N SER A 113 -9.11 -3.20 -4.64
CA SER A 113 -7.66 -3.02 -4.76
C SER A 113 -6.86 -3.86 -3.74
N ASP A 114 -5.59 -3.54 -3.54
CA ASP A 114 -4.63 -4.28 -2.72
C ASP A 114 -3.59 -3.32 -2.11
N GLY A 115 -3.10 -3.63 -0.91
CA GLY A 115 -2.08 -2.81 -0.25
C GLY A 115 -1.69 -3.30 1.14
N ILE A 116 -0.56 -2.81 1.65
CA ILE A 116 -0.04 -3.25 2.97
C ILE A 116 -1.08 -3.03 4.07
N CYS A 117 -1.67 -1.83 4.16
CA CYS A 117 -2.68 -1.50 5.16
C CYS A 117 -3.87 -2.50 5.13
N LEU A 118 -4.43 -2.78 3.94
CA LEU A 118 -5.56 -3.72 3.79
C LEU A 118 -5.16 -5.14 4.17
N ARG A 119 -4.00 -5.61 3.69
CA ARG A 119 -3.50 -6.94 4.05
C ARG A 119 -3.27 -7.08 5.55
N SER A 120 -2.70 -6.05 6.20
CA SER A 120 -2.56 -6.03 7.66
C SER A 120 -3.90 -6.07 8.38
N PHE A 121 -4.90 -5.32 7.90
CA PHE A 121 -6.25 -5.33 8.47
C PHE A 121 -6.88 -6.72 8.43
N PHE A 122 -6.88 -7.36 7.26
CA PHE A 122 -7.45 -8.70 7.13
C PHE A 122 -6.63 -9.77 7.86
N LYS A 123 -5.31 -9.62 7.94
CA LYS A 123 -4.47 -10.51 8.75
C LYS A 123 -4.86 -10.43 10.23
N PHE A 124 -5.00 -9.21 10.77
CA PHE A 124 -5.40 -9.03 12.16
C PHE A 124 -6.81 -9.55 12.45
N LEU A 125 -7.75 -9.41 11.51
CA LEU A 125 -9.08 -9.99 11.64
C LEU A 125 -9.09 -11.52 11.60
N ALA A 126 -8.32 -12.11 10.69
CA ALA A 126 -8.18 -13.57 10.64
C ALA A 126 -7.54 -14.11 11.92
N ASP A 127 -6.53 -13.42 12.46
CA ASP A 127 -5.86 -13.79 13.70
C ASP A 127 -6.75 -13.64 14.94
N SER A 128 -7.68 -12.69 14.94
CA SER A 128 -8.67 -12.52 16.03
C SER A 128 -9.75 -13.59 16.04
N ARG A 129 -9.79 -14.50 15.04
CA ARG A 129 -10.79 -15.56 14.86
C ARG A 129 -12.23 -15.03 14.76
N THR A 130 -12.40 -13.78 14.37
CA THR A 130 -13.70 -13.22 14.02
C THR A 130 -14.19 -13.90 12.74
N ARG A 131 -15.43 -14.36 12.68
CA ARG A 131 -16.00 -14.91 11.44
C ARG A 131 -16.42 -13.78 10.52
N PHE A 132 -15.99 -13.80 9.27
CA PHE A 132 -16.39 -12.83 8.25
C PHE A 132 -16.19 -13.43 6.85
N SER A 133 -16.86 -12.85 5.86
CA SER A 133 -16.61 -13.13 4.44
C SER A 133 -16.30 -11.82 3.70
N VAL A 134 -15.61 -11.91 2.57
CA VAL A 134 -15.14 -10.73 1.83
C VAL A 134 -15.49 -10.81 0.36
N TYR A 135 -16.18 -9.78 -0.14
CA TYR A 135 -16.35 -9.51 -1.56
C TYR A 135 -15.24 -8.59 -2.02
N VAL A 136 -14.40 -9.07 -2.93
CA VAL A 136 -13.28 -8.31 -3.49
C VAL A 136 -13.62 -7.91 -4.92
N LEU A 137 -13.64 -6.61 -5.18
CA LEU A 137 -13.76 -6.07 -6.54
C LEU A 137 -12.41 -6.17 -7.25
N GLU A 138 -12.41 -6.65 -8.49
CA GLU A 138 -11.17 -6.94 -9.24
C GLU A 138 -10.23 -5.74 -9.42
N SER A 139 -10.77 -4.50 -9.44
CA SER A 139 -10.02 -3.24 -9.54
C SER A 139 -9.32 -3.07 -10.89
N ARG A 140 -10.11 -2.96 -11.97
CA ARG A 140 -9.66 -2.68 -13.33
C ARG A 140 -9.08 -1.26 -13.44
N PRO A 141 -8.10 -1.05 -14.34
CA PRO A 141 -7.47 -2.04 -15.21
C PRO A 141 -6.30 -2.80 -14.53
N GLY A 142 -5.92 -2.42 -13.31
CA GLY A 142 -4.74 -2.95 -12.61
C GLY A 142 -4.89 -4.38 -12.09
N MET A 143 -6.14 -4.84 -11.90
CA MET A 143 -6.50 -6.14 -11.35
C MET A 143 -5.90 -6.40 -9.96
N GLU A 144 -5.75 -5.34 -9.17
CA GLU A 144 -5.10 -5.39 -7.86
C GLU A 144 -5.90 -6.24 -6.86
N GLY A 145 -7.24 -6.16 -6.92
CA GLY A 145 -8.14 -6.95 -6.07
C GLY A 145 -7.96 -8.46 -6.25
N VAL A 146 -7.52 -8.91 -7.43
CA VAL A 146 -7.21 -10.32 -7.66
C VAL A 146 -6.03 -10.81 -6.80
N SER A 147 -5.04 -9.95 -6.56
CA SER A 147 -3.92 -10.26 -5.65
C SER A 147 -4.38 -10.28 -4.20
N LEU A 148 -5.29 -9.38 -3.81
CA LEU A 148 -5.86 -9.38 -2.47
C LEU A 148 -6.73 -10.62 -2.24
N ALA A 149 -7.52 -11.04 -3.22
CA ALA A 149 -8.35 -12.23 -3.13
C ALA A 149 -7.49 -13.51 -2.94
N GLU A 150 -6.39 -13.66 -3.68
CA GLU A 150 -5.42 -14.74 -3.46
C GLU A 150 -4.84 -14.69 -2.02
N TYR A 151 -4.49 -13.48 -1.55
CA TYR A 151 -3.97 -13.31 -0.20
C TYR A 151 -5.00 -13.72 0.86
N LEU A 152 -6.26 -13.32 0.73
CA LEU A 152 -7.34 -13.69 1.65
C LEU A 152 -7.62 -15.19 1.67
N GLU A 153 -7.62 -15.83 0.50
CA GLU A 153 -7.73 -17.29 0.37
C GLU A 153 -6.58 -17.98 1.12
N SER A 154 -5.35 -17.45 1.03
CA SER A 154 -4.19 -17.99 1.77
C SER A 154 -4.31 -17.85 3.30
N LEU A 155 -5.16 -16.94 3.78
CA LEU A 155 -5.49 -16.79 5.21
C LEU A 155 -6.68 -17.66 5.64
N GLY A 156 -7.32 -18.40 4.72
CA GLY A 156 -8.50 -19.22 5.00
C GLY A 156 -9.80 -18.40 5.11
N VAL A 157 -9.84 -17.19 4.56
CA VAL A 157 -11.02 -16.32 4.58
C VAL A 157 -11.94 -16.66 3.40
N GLU A 158 -13.25 -16.79 3.67
CA GLU A 158 -14.26 -16.97 2.62
C GLU A 158 -14.31 -15.73 1.73
N THR A 159 -13.90 -15.89 0.47
CA THR A 159 -13.63 -14.77 -0.44
C THR A 159 -14.37 -14.93 -1.77
N TYR A 160 -15.03 -13.86 -2.19
CA TYR A 160 -15.78 -13.76 -3.44
C TYR A 160 -15.13 -12.71 -4.34
N LEU A 161 -14.53 -13.11 -5.46
CA LEU A 161 -14.04 -12.16 -6.46
C LEU A 161 -15.18 -11.73 -7.38
N VAL A 162 -15.40 -10.43 -7.49
CA VAL A 162 -16.50 -9.83 -8.25
C VAL A 162 -15.96 -8.81 -9.24
N VAL A 163 -16.54 -8.76 -10.43
CA VAL A 163 -16.22 -7.73 -11.43
C VAL A 163 -16.69 -6.35 -10.96
N ASP A 164 -15.93 -5.30 -11.26
CA ASP A 164 -16.20 -3.96 -10.71
C ASP A 164 -17.62 -3.46 -11.03
N SER A 165 -18.11 -3.77 -12.24
CA SER A 165 -19.45 -3.38 -12.71
C SER A 165 -20.60 -4.03 -11.94
N ALA A 166 -20.36 -5.15 -11.24
CA ALA A 166 -21.37 -5.85 -10.46
C ALA A 166 -21.43 -5.38 -9.00
N ALA A 167 -20.58 -4.44 -8.57
CA ALA A 167 -20.52 -3.95 -7.19
C ALA A 167 -21.91 -3.54 -6.65
N ARG A 168 -22.69 -2.79 -7.44
CA ARG A 168 -24.03 -2.32 -7.05
C ARG A 168 -24.99 -3.47 -6.75
N PHE A 169 -24.93 -4.56 -7.52
CA PHE A 169 -25.80 -5.72 -7.35
C PHE A 169 -25.53 -6.43 -6.03
N PHE A 170 -24.26 -6.59 -5.67
CA PHE A 170 -23.84 -7.27 -4.44
C PHE A 170 -23.91 -6.40 -3.20
N MET A 171 -23.87 -5.07 -3.34
CA MET A 171 -23.88 -4.12 -2.20
C MET A 171 -25.04 -4.34 -1.21
N LYS A 172 -26.19 -4.88 -1.67
CA LYS A 172 -27.33 -5.21 -0.80
C LYS A 172 -27.05 -6.33 0.20
N ASN A 173 -25.98 -7.11 -0.02
CA ASN A 173 -25.55 -8.22 0.83
C ASN A 173 -24.36 -7.82 1.74
N ILE A 174 -23.94 -6.56 1.72
CA ILE A 174 -22.72 -6.11 2.39
C ILE A 174 -23.06 -5.35 3.66
N ASN A 175 -22.35 -5.65 4.75
CA ASN A 175 -22.47 -4.93 6.01
C ASN A 175 -21.53 -3.71 6.08
N LYS A 176 -20.31 -3.84 5.52
CA LYS A 176 -19.25 -2.82 5.58
C LYS A 176 -18.42 -2.75 4.32
#